data_AF-G9KGW0-F1
#
_entry.id   AF-G9KGW0-F1
#
_cell.length_a   1.000
_cell.length_b   1.000
_cell.length_c   1.000
_cell.angle_alpha   90.00
_cell.angle_beta   90.00
_cell.angle_gamma   90.00
#
_symmetry.space_group_name_H-M   'P 1'
#
loop_
_entity.id
_entity.type
_entity.pdbx_description
1 polymer ?
#
loop_
_entity_poly.entity_id
_entity_poly.type
_entity_poly.pdbx_seq_one_letter_code
_entity_poly.pdbx_strand_id
1 'polypeptide(L)'
;RSLPFSENVSAVQKLDFSDTVVQQKLDDIKDRIKREIRKELKIKEGAENLRKVTTDKKSLAYVDNILKKSNKKLEELHHKLQELNAHIVVSDPEDVTDCPRTPDTPSSDPRCSTSNNRLMALQKQLDIELKVKQGAENMIQMYSNGSS
;
A
#
# COMPACT_ATOMS: atom_id res chain seq x y z
N ARG A 1 46.09 3.69 21.82
CA ARG A 1 45.43 4.67 20.94
C ARG A 1 43.99 4.18 20.75
N SER A 2 43.08 4.71 21.54
CA SER A 2 41.70 4.25 21.68
C SER A 2 40.84 4.87 20.57
N LEU A 3 40.09 4.05 19.84
CA LEU A 3 39.00 4.51 18.98
C LEU A 3 37.70 3.88 19.49
N PRO A 4 36.67 4.67 19.85
CA PRO A 4 35.33 4.17 20.09
C PRO A 4 34.60 4.09 18.75
N PHE A 5 34.00 2.94 18.40
CA PHE A 5 33.06 2.90 17.29
C PHE A 5 31.64 2.86 17.84
N SER A 6 30.98 3.99 17.62
CA SER A 6 29.63 4.39 18.00
C SER A 6 28.54 3.38 17.64
N GLU A 7 27.59 3.28 18.58
CA GLU A 7 26.14 3.48 18.37
C GLU A 7 25.64 3.20 16.95
N ASN A 8 25.21 1.98 16.63
CA ASN A 8 24.34 1.75 15.47
C ASN A 8 23.40 0.53 15.62
N VAL A 9 23.06 0.14 16.85
CA VAL A 9 22.06 -0.92 17.09
C VAL A 9 20.65 -0.35 17.34
N SER A 10 20.52 0.97 17.57
CA SER A 10 19.23 1.62 17.84
C SER A 10 18.43 2.04 16.60
N ALA A 11 19.04 2.03 15.40
CA ALA A 11 18.39 2.48 14.17
C ALA A 11 17.42 1.43 13.58
N VAL A 12 17.59 0.13 13.92
CA VAL A 12 16.79 -0.97 13.34
C VAL A 12 15.37 -1.03 13.91
N GLN A 13 15.14 -0.53 15.13
CA GLN A 13 13.79 -0.49 15.73
C GLN A 13 12.98 0.77 15.36
N LYS A 14 13.61 1.78 14.75
CA LYS A 14 12.96 3.07 14.46
C LYS A 14 12.27 3.12 13.09
N LEU A 15 12.62 2.21 12.18
CA LEU A 15 12.06 2.14 10.82
C LEU A 15 10.67 1.48 10.80
N ASP A 16 10.50 0.42 11.60
CA ASP A 16 9.30 -0.43 11.57
C ASP A 16 8.04 0.25 12.15
N PHE A 17 8.20 1.08 13.20
CA PHE A 17 7.08 1.84 13.78
C PHE A 17 6.59 2.98 12.88
N SER A 18 7.50 3.62 12.14
CA SER A 18 7.11 4.71 11.24
C SER A 18 6.34 4.16 10.05
N ASP A 19 6.80 3.05 9.48
CA ASP A 19 6.19 2.47 8.29
C ASP A 19 4.84 1.80 8.61
N THR A 20 4.71 1.13 9.76
CA THR A 20 3.42 0.58 10.22
C THR A 20 2.38 1.67 10.50
N VAL A 21 2.77 2.77 11.14
CA VAL A 21 1.87 3.90 11.42
C VAL A 21 1.48 4.65 10.14
N VAL A 22 2.40 4.80 9.19
CA VAL A 22 2.11 5.40 7.88
C VAL A 22 1.14 4.50 7.09
N GLN A 23 1.36 3.19 7.09
CA GLN A 23 0.49 2.22 6.43
C GLN A 23 -0.93 2.23 7.02
N GLN A 24 -1.05 2.22 8.35
CA GLN A 24 -2.35 2.31 9.02
C GLN A 24 -3.09 3.60 8.64
N LYS A 25 -2.39 4.74 8.59
CA LYS A 25 -2.99 6.02 8.17
C LYS A 25 -3.46 5.98 6.71
N LEU A 26 -2.72 5.33 5.82
CA LEU A 26 -3.12 5.16 4.42
C LEU A 26 -4.39 4.31 4.31
N ASP A 27 -4.48 3.24 5.08
CA ASP A 27 -5.65 2.36 5.10
C ASP A 27 -6.88 3.07 5.71
N ASP A 28 -6.70 3.86 6.77
CA ASP A 28 -7.75 4.71 7.34
C ASP A 28 -8.29 5.73 6.30
N ILE A 29 -7.39 6.34 5.52
CA ILE A 29 -7.75 7.28 4.45
C ILE A 29 -8.50 6.55 3.33
N LYS A 30 -8.05 5.37 2.90
CA LYS A 30 -8.74 4.53 1.90
C LYS A 30 -10.15 4.17 2.37
N ASP A 31 -10.30 3.75 3.61
CA ASP A 31 -11.60 3.37 4.17
C ASP A 31 -12.53 4.56 4.37
N ARG A 32 -11.98 5.73 4.71
CA ARG A 32 -12.75 6.98 4.68
C ARG A 32 -13.27 7.28 3.27
N ILE A 33 -12.43 7.19 2.25
CA ILE A 33 -12.84 7.45 0.86
C ILE A 33 -13.90 6.43 0.41
N LYS A 34 -13.71 5.13 0.68
CA LYS A 34 -14.72 4.10 0.39
C LYS A 34 -16.06 4.38 1.08
N ARG A 35 -16.04 4.84 2.35
CA ARG A 35 -17.26 5.26 3.05
C ARG A 35 -17.91 6.47 2.41
N GLU A 36 -17.14 7.46 1.97
CA GLU A 36 -17.67 8.63 1.26
C GLU A 36 -18.28 8.25 -0.09
N ILE A 37 -17.66 7.35 -0.87
CA ILE A 37 -18.23 6.81 -2.12
C ILE A 37 -19.58 6.16 -1.86
N ARG A 38 -19.68 5.28 -0.84
CA ARG A 38 -20.96 4.63 -0.49
C ARG A 38 -22.04 5.64 -0.09
N LYS A 39 -21.67 6.69 0.65
CA LYS A 39 -22.61 7.77 1.02
C LYS A 39 -23.07 8.53 -0.22
N GLU A 40 -22.14 8.88 -1.10
CA GLU A 40 -22.43 9.66 -2.31
C GLU A 40 -23.30 8.86 -3.29
N LEU A 41 -23.06 7.55 -3.44
CA LEU A 41 -23.93 6.66 -4.22
C LEU A 41 -25.37 6.64 -3.70
N LYS A 42 -25.57 6.59 -2.38
CA LYS A 42 -26.91 6.67 -1.79
C LYS A 42 -27.60 8.01 -2.05
N ILE A 43 -26.83 9.11 -2.01
CA ILE A 43 -27.35 10.44 -2.34
C ILE A 43 -27.77 10.49 -3.81
N LYS A 44 -26.92 10.00 -4.72
CA LYS A 44 -27.22 9.90 -6.15
C LYS A 44 -28.48 9.08 -6.40
N GLU A 45 -28.59 7.89 -5.83
CA GLU A 45 -29.77 7.03 -5.97
C GLU A 45 -31.04 7.72 -5.44
N GLY A 46 -30.96 8.36 -4.27
CA GLY A 46 -32.06 9.14 -3.70
C GLY A 46 -32.48 10.31 -4.61
N ALA A 47 -31.52 11.03 -5.18
CA ALA A 47 -31.78 12.12 -6.12
C ALA A 47 -32.36 11.61 -7.46
N GLU A 48 -31.90 10.45 -7.96
CA GLU A 48 -32.47 9.82 -9.17
C GLU A 48 -33.92 9.39 -8.93
N ASN A 49 -34.22 8.80 -7.78
CA ASN A 49 -35.59 8.45 -7.41
C ASN A 49 -36.48 9.68 -7.23
N LEU A 50 -35.95 10.74 -6.60
CA LEU A 50 -36.65 12.01 -6.49
C LEU A 50 -36.93 12.62 -7.89
N ARG A 51 -35.98 12.54 -8.82
CA ARG A 51 -36.14 13.04 -10.19
C ARG A 51 -37.32 12.36 -10.90
N LYS A 52 -37.50 11.05 -10.71
CA LYS A 52 -38.60 10.27 -11.34
C LYS A 52 -39.99 10.77 -10.94
N VAL A 53 -40.15 11.25 -9.72
CA VAL A 53 -41.45 11.71 -9.18
C VAL A 53 -41.65 13.22 -9.24
N THR A 54 -40.61 13.98 -9.61
CA THR A 54 -40.65 15.44 -9.67
C THR A 54 -41.19 15.90 -11.02
N THR A 55 -42.23 16.74 -11.00
CA THR A 55 -42.86 17.29 -12.22
C THR A 55 -42.62 18.79 -12.38
N ASP A 56 -42.40 19.52 -11.28
CA ASP A 56 -42.14 20.95 -11.30
C ASP A 56 -40.77 21.28 -11.93
N LYS A 57 -40.76 22.26 -12.85
CA LYS A 57 -39.58 22.63 -13.65
C LYS A 57 -38.43 23.18 -12.79
N LYS A 58 -38.72 23.95 -11.74
CA LYS A 58 -37.67 24.54 -10.88
C LYS A 58 -37.06 23.44 -9.99
N SER A 59 -37.90 22.55 -9.49
CA SER A 59 -37.52 21.41 -8.67
C SER A 59 -36.70 20.40 -9.47
N LEU A 60 -37.08 20.10 -10.72
CA LEU A 60 -36.28 19.27 -11.62
C LEU A 60 -34.87 19.83 -11.82
N ALA A 61 -34.75 21.13 -12.11
CA ALA A 61 -33.44 21.76 -12.28
C ALA A 61 -32.58 21.71 -11.00
N TYR A 62 -33.21 21.79 -9.83
CA TYR A 62 -32.51 21.62 -8.54
C TYR A 62 -32.01 20.18 -8.36
N VAL A 63 -32.84 19.18 -8.63
CA VAL A 63 -32.47 17.76 -8.55
C VAL A 63 -31.36 17.41 -9.55
N ASP A 64 -31.43 17.93 -10.78
CA ASP A 64 -30.38 17.74 -11.78
C ASP A 64 -29.04 18.35 -11.34
N ASN A 65 -29.07 19.50 -10.67
CA ASN A 65 -27.87 20.08 -10.09
C ASN A 65 -27.29 19.21 -8.97
N ILE A 66 -28.13 18.60 -8.12
CA ILE A 66 -27.67 17.63 -7.11
C ILE A 66 -26.98 16.45 -7.80
N LEU A 67 -27.61 15.87 -8.81
CA LEU A 67 -27.06 14.73 -9.55
C LEU A 67 -25.72 15.05 -10.20
N LYS A 68 -25.60 16.22 -10.84
CA LYS A 68 -24.35 16.68 -11.45
C LYS A 68 -23.24 16.83 -10.41
N LYS A 69 -23.53 17.44 -9.26
CA LYS A 69 -22.57 17.59 -8.16
C LYS A 69 -22.16 16.23 -7.58
N SER A 70 -23.12 15.34 -7.37
CA SER A 70 -22.89 14.01 -6.80
C SER A 70 -22.04 13.13 -7.73
N ASN A 71 -22.31 13.16 -9.04
CA ASN A 71 -21.49 12.47 -10.04
C ASN A 71 -20.05 13.00 -10.06
N LYS A 72 -19.86 14.33 -10.09
CA LYS A 72 -18.52 14.93 -10.06
C LYS A 72 -17.75 14.50 -8.82
N LYS A 73 -18.39 14.52 -7.65
CA LYS A 73 -17.77 14.08 -6.40
C LYS A 73 -17.42 12.60 -6.40
N LEU A 74 -18.24 11.74 -7.00
CA LEU A 74 -17.92 10.33 -7.17
C LEU A 74 -16.66 10.15 -8.03
N GLU A 75 -16.56 10.85 -9.16
CA GLU A 75 -15.37 10.82 -10.02
C GLU A 75 -14.11 11.25 -9.26
N GLU A 76 -14.18 12.35 -8.51
CA GLU A 76 -13.07 12.85 -7.68
C GLU A 76 -12.65 11.82 -6.61
N LEU A 77 -13.62 11.20 -5.92
CA LEU A 77 -13.36 10.19 -4.90
C LEU A 77 -12.76 8.92 -5.50
N HIS A 78 -13.25 8.48 -6.66
CA HIS A 78 -12.69 7.34 -7.38
C HIS A 78 -11.27 7.61 -7.85
N HIS A 79 -11.01 8.80 -8.40
CA HIS A 79 -9.68 9.20 -8.82
C HIS A 79 -8.69 9.21 -7.64
N LYS A 80 -9.08 9.82 -6.52
CA LYS A 80 -8.25 9.84 -5.30
C LYS A 80 -7.99 8.43 -4.74
N LEU A 81 -8.98 7.55 -4.77
CA LEU A 81 -8.81 6.17 -4.36
C LEU A 81 -7.83 5.43 -5.29
N GLN A 82 -7.94 5.66 -6.60
CA GLN A 82 -7.04 5.09 -7.58
C GLN A 82 -5.60 5.60 -7.40
N GLU A 83 -5.41 6.90 -7.14
CA GLU A 83 -4.10 7.50 -6.86
C GLU A 83 -3.43 6.87 -5.62
N LEU A 84 -4.20 6.70 -4.53
CA LEU A 84 -3.71 6.03 -3.31
C LEU A 84 -3.36 4.56 -3.54
N ASN A 85 -4.03 3.89 -4.48
CA ASN A 85 -3.68 2.54 -4.87
C ASN A 85 -2.48 2.51 -5.83
N ALA A 86 -2.32 3.54 -6.68
CA ALA A 86 -1.22 3.64 -7.64
C ALA A 86 0.13 3.87 -6.97
N HIS A 87 0.18 4.53 -5.80
CA HIS A 87 1.40 4.68 -5.02
C HIS A 87 1.97 3.33 -4.49
N ILE A 88 1.21 2.24 -4.63
CA ILE A 88 1.66 0.86 -4.38
C ILE A 88 2.14 0.18 -5.69
N VAL A 89 1.69 0.63 -6.86
CA VAL A 89 1.89 -0.02 -8.17
C VAL A 89 3.04 0.57 -8.99
N VAL A 90 3.49 1.81 -8.75
CA VAL A 90 4.60 2.43 -9.51
C VAL A 90 5.99 1.84 -9.18
N SER A 91 6.05 0.74 -8.42
CA SER A 91 7.30 0.00 -8.13
C SER A 91 7.51 -1.27 -8.96
N ASP A 92 6.82 -1.46 -10.10
CA ASP A 92 7.16 -2.49 -11.08
C ASP A 92 7.29 -1.88 -12.49
N PRO A 93 8.51 -1.57 -12.97
CA PRO A 93 8.79 -1.37 -14.38
C PRO A 93 9.40 -2.63 -14.98
N GLU A 94 8.80 -3.82 -14.85
CA GLU A 94 9.38 -5.03 -15.44
C GLU A 94 8.26 -5.95 -15.97
N ASP A 95 7.65 -5.56 -17.09
CA ASP A 95 6.84 -6.49 -17.90
C ASP A 95 7.01 -6.23 -19.41
N VAL A 96 8.26 -5.98 -19.81
CA VAL A 96 8.68 -6.03 -21.22
C VAL A 96 10.01 -6.78 -21.31
N THR A 97 10.03 -8.06 -20.97
CA THR A 97 11.09 -8.96 -21.47
C THR A 97 10.48 -10.26 -21.96
N ASP A 98 10.35 -10.32 -23.28
CA ASP A 98 10.22 -11.50 -24.12
C ASP A 98 11.24 -12.59 -23.71
N CYS A 99 10.79 -13.70 -23.13
CA CYS A 99 11.56 -14.95 -22.97
C CYS A 99 10.65 -16.15 -22.59
N PRO A 100 11.02 -17.40 -22.96
CA PRO A 100 10.07 -18.48 -23.18
C PRO A 100 9.59 -19.16 -21.88
N ARG A 101 8.28 -19.37 -21.88
CA ARG A 101 7.41 -20.02 -20.88
C ARG A 101 7.93 -21.41 -20.47
N THR A 102 8.19 -21.61 -19.18
CA THR A 102 8.16 -22.94 -18.53
C THR A 102 6.77 -23.15 -17.91
N PRO A 103 6.13 -24.32 -18.10
CA PRO A 103 4.88 -24.64 -17.42
C PRO A 103 5.24 -25.15 -16.02
N ASP A 104 4.77 -24.48 -14.96
CA ASP A 104 4.41 -25.06 -13.65
C ASP A 104 4.47 -24.04 -12.50
N THR A 105 3.73 -22.93 -12.63
CA THR A 105 3.35 -22.14 -11.44
C THR A 105 1.87 -21.77 -11.52
N PRO A 106 1.05 -22.13 -10.52
CA PRO A 106 -0.35 -21.78 -10.51
C PRO A 106 -0.48 -20.27 -10.33
N SER A 107 -1.14 -19.64 -11.30
CA SER A 107 -1.61 -18.27 -11.24
C SER A 107 -2.27 -18.00 -9.89
N SER A 108 -1.70 -17.07 -9.14
CA SER A 108 -2.38 -16.43 -8.02
C SER A 108 -2.08 -14.96 -8.14
N ASP A 109 -3.02 -14.26 -8.75
CA ASP A 109 -3.10 -12.81 -8.71
C ASP A 109 -3.76 -12.41 -7.38
N PRO A 110 -3.03 -11.76 -6.46
CA PRO A 110 -3.66 -10.78 -5.60
C PRO A 110 -2.78 -9.53 -5.52
N ARG A 111 -2.87 -8.64 -6.51
CA ARG A 111 -2.14 -7.35 -6.59
C ARG A 111 -2.27 -6.39 -5.39
N CYS A 112 -2.97 -6.75 -4.32
CA CYS A 112 -3.00 -6.01 -3.05
C CYS A 112 -2.32 -6.75 -1.87
N SER A 113 -2.13 -8.08 -1.97
CA SER A 113 -1.42 -8.88 -0.96
C SER A 113 0.06 -9.07 -1.32
N THR A 114 0.42 -8.88 -2.59
CA THR A 114 1.78 -9.09 -3.08
C THR A 114 2.80 -8.11 -2.47
N SER A 115 2.44 -6.85 -2.20
CA SER A 115 3.38 -5.88 -1.62
C SER A 115 3.78 -6.24 -0.19
N ASN A 116 2.79 -6.58 0.66
CA ASN A 116 3.05 -7.03 2.03
C ASN A 116 3.79 -8.37 2.03
N ASN A 117 3.44 -9.29 1.13
CA ASN A 117 4.14 -10.57 1.01
C ASN A 117 5.60 -10.40 0.54
N ARG A 118 5.86 -9.50 -0.42
CA ARG A 118 7.21 -9.16 -0.91
C ARG A 118 8.04 -8.48 0.18
N LEU A 119 7.45 -7.55 0.92
CA LEU A 119 8.11 -6.88 2.05
C LEU A 119 8.50 -7.90 3.13
N MET A 120 7.58 -8.80 3.51
CA MET A 120 7.84 -9.86 4.47
C MET A 120 8.91 -10.85 3.98
N ALA A 121 8.92 -11.18 2.67
CA ALA A 121 9.95 -12.03 2.08
C ALA A 121 11.33 -11.38 2.11
N LEU A 122 11.43 -10.09 1.78
CA LEU A 122 12.67 -9.32 1.85
C LEU A 122 13.16 -9.16 3.30
N GLN A 123 12.26 -8.93 4.25
CA GLN A 123 12.61 -8.89 5.67
C GLN A 123 13.17 -10.23 6.15
N LYS A 124 12.52 -11.34 5.77
CA LYS A 124 13.00 -12.69 6.09
C LYS A 124 14.38 -12.97 5.47
N GLN A 125 14.61 -12.52 4.25
CA GLN A 125 15.90 -12.65 3.57
C GLN A 125 17.00 -11.87 4.31
N LEU A 126 16.71 -10.63 4.71
CA LEU A 126 17.62 -9.80 5.50
C LEU A 126 17.96 -10.47 6.85
N ASP A 127 16.97 -11.01 7.55
CA ASP A 127 17.19 -11.72 8.82
C ASP A 127 18.09 -12.96 8.64
N ILE A 128 17.97 -13.67 7.52
CA ILE A 128 18.85 -14.80 7.18
C ILE A 128 20.27 -14.29 6.95
N GLU A 129 20.45 -13.25 6.14
CA GLU A 129 21.76 -12.67 5.86
C GLU A 129 22.46 -12.15 7.12
N LEU A 130 21.71 -11.52 8.03
CA LEU A 130 22.22 -11.07 9.33
C LEU A 130 22.66 -12.26 10.20
N LYS A 131 21.88 -13.35 10.24
CA LYS A 131 22.26 -14.57 10.97
C LYS A 131 23.50 -15.22 10.38
N VAL A 132 23.61 -15.27 9.05
CA VAL A 132 24.79 -15.81 8.36
C VAL A 132 26.02 -14.93 8.65
N LYS A 133 25.89 -13.61 8.58
CA LYS A 133 26.95 -12.65 8.92
C LYS A 133 27.43 -12.83 10.36
N GLN A 134 26.51 -12.89 11.32
CA GLN A 134 26.86 -13.11 12.73
C GLN A 134 27.53 -14.47 12.94
N GLY A 135 27.08 -15.51 12.24
CA GLY A 135 27.71 -16.83 12.26
C GLY A 135 29.16 -16.78 11.75
N ALA A 136 29.41 -16.06 10.66
CA ALA A 136 30.75 -15.87 10.11
C ALA A 136 31.64 -15.06 11.06
N GLU A 137 31.11 -14.02 11.71
CA GLU A 137 31.83 -13.23 12.71
C GLU A 137 32.23 -14.08 13.93
N ASN A 138 31.31 -14.91 14.42
CA ASN A 138 31.58 -15.85 15.52
C ASN A 138 32.66 -16.87 15.13
N MET A 139 32.63 -17.38 13.89
CA MET A 139 33.65 -18.28 13.36
C MET A 139 35.02 -17.60 13.34
N ILE A 140 35.13 -16.37 12.84
CA ILE A 140 36.40 -15.63 12.81
C ILE A 140 36.91 -15.37 14.23
N GLN A 141 36.04 -14.96 15.15
CA GLN A 141 36.39 -14.64 16.53
C GLN A 141 37.03 -15.84 17.27
N MET A 142 36.51 -17.05 17.03
CA MET A 142 37.07 -18.27 17.63
C MET A 142 38.53 -18.51 17.23
N TYR A 143 38.89 -18.23 15.97
CA TYR A 143 40.26 -18.43 15.49
C TYR A 143 41.17 -17.24 15.78
N SER A 144 40.64 -16.01 15.84
CA SER A 144 41.44 -14.83 16.18
C SER A 144 41.80 -14.72 17.67
N ASN A 145 41.01 -15.33 18.56
CA ASN A 145 41.26 -15.33 20.02
C ASN A 145 42.09 -16.54 20.49
N GLY A 146 42.50 -17.44 19.58
CA GLY A 146 43.33 -18.61 19.84
C GLY A 146 44.83 -18.37 19.70
N SER A 147 45.32 -17.18 20.04
CA SER A 147 46.77 -16.93 20.16
C SER A 147 47.21 -17.26 21.58
N SER A 148 47.77 -18.46 21.76
CA SER A 148 48.68 -18.78 22.87
C SER A 148 49.88 -19.56 22.33
#